data_AF-A0A2S5WVK7-F1
#
_entry.id   AF-A0A2S5WVK7-F1
#
_cell.length_a   1.000
_cell.length_b   1.000
_cell.length_c   1.000
_cell.angle_alpha   90.00
_cell.angle_beta   90.00
_cell.angle_gamma   90.00
#
_symmetry.space_group_name_H-M   'P 1'
#
loop_
_entity.id
_entity.type
_entity.pdbx_description
1 polymer ?
#
loop_
_entity_poly.entity_id
_entity_poly.type
_entity_poly.pdbx_seq_one_letter_code
_entity_poly.pdbx_strand_id
1 'polypeptide(L)'
;MAIEQWIVDGPRVIDVQTVRSVRARLAGGAISVLAHDEPSTRIEVSAITGRDLKIAIDGDQLLIDHPQLSWTDVQTSAKTIWNQPTVVVSVLVPAGVDVDILGVSSEVLVAGIDGRIDVNTVGGEQFLDATQGELHLNSIGGEISVRGHAGKAVVKTASGDVTATGPIVSFDGSTVSGATIVDVTSGSPTLVANRSVSGATTVRLPSGTHPSYQVSTVGSSVQLDGLHLEPLRGTTYRSEPVEGEVTDVRISTVTGRVSVMLSARTPRAGDTPADFDERIDARIAPATEDDHASTPAAGTAKPDTAGADAEPGGNIEVDASADADTDTASDATKPGGTA
;
A
#
# COMPACT_ATOMS: atom_id res chain seq x y z
N MET A 1 -23.12 -33.10 9.29
CA MET A 1 -23.51 -32.78 10.69
C MET A 1 -24.68 -31.82 10.67
N ALA A 2 -25.27 -31.49 11.82
CA ALA A 2 -26.29 -30.46 11.91
C ALA A 2 -25.71 -29.11 11.47
N ILE A 3 -26.43 -28.40 10.62
CA ILE A 3 -26.13 -27.02 10.22
C ILE A 3 -26.84 -26.12 11.22
N GLU A 4 -26.07 -25.32 11.96
CA GLU A 4 -26.64 -24.22 12.75
C GLU A 4 -26.72 -22.98 11.88
N GLN A 5 -27.81 -22.22 11.99
CA GLN A 5 -28.02 -21.02 11.19
C GLN A 5 -28.74 -19.94 11.97
N TRP A 6 -28.39 -18.69 11.66
CA TRP A 6 -28.97 -17.48 12.21
C TRP A 6 -29.25 -16.51 11.09
N ILE A 7 -30.44 -15.92 11.12
CA ILE A 7 -30.76 -14.73 10.36
C ILE A 7 -30.69 -13.55 11.34
N VAL A 8 -29.96 -12.51 10.94
CA VAL A 8 -29.66 -11.35 11.78
C VAL A 8 -30.11 -10.10 11.04
N ASP A 9 -31.01 -9.33 11.66
CA ASP A 9 -31.63 -8.12 11.12
C ASP A 9 -31.18 -6.84 11.87
N GLY A 10 -30.30 -6.98 12.86
CA GLY A 10 -29.78 -5.89 13.68
C GLY A 10 -28.56 -6.31 14.51
N PRO A 11 -28.10 -5.47 15.45
CA PRO A 11 -26.93 -5.76 16.25
C PRO A 11 -27.10 -7.05 17.06
N ARG A 12 -26.12 -7.95 16.97
CA ARG A 12 -26.18 -9.27 17.60
C ARG A 12 -24.80 -9.84 17.84
N VAL A 13 -24.63 -10.53 18.97
CA VAL A 13 -23.44 -11.35 19.25
C VAL A 13 -23.83 -12.82 19.19
N ILE A 14 -23.00 -13.62 18.54
CA ILE A 14 -23.16 -15.06 18.41
C ILE A 14 -21.82 -15.71 18.77
N ASP A 15 -21.83 -16.56 19.80
CA ASP A 15 -20.69 -17.37 20.17
C ASP A 15 -20.90 -18.80 19.66
N VAL A 16 -19.89 -19.34 18.99
CA VAL A 16 -19.86 -20.71 18.47
C VAL A 16 -18.58 -21.41 18.93
N GLN A 17 -18.53 -22.73 18.75
CA GLN A 17 -17.32 -23.51 18.98
C GLN A 17 -16.23 -23.15 17.95
N THR A 18 -15.03 -23.70 18.14
CA THR A 18 -13.91 -23.55 17.20
C THR A 18 -14.32 -23.86 15.76
N VAL A 19 -14.02 -22.93 14.85
CA VAL A 19 -14.08 -23.16 13.40
C VAL A 19 -12.66 -23.35 12.85
N ARG A 20 -12.52 -24.03 11.71
CA ARG A 20 -11.26 -24.14 10.97
C ARG A 20 -11.18 -23.20 9.77
N SER A 21 -12.32 -22.71 9.30
CA SER A 21 -12.36 -21.71 8.23
C SER A 21 -13.49 -20.70 8.42
N VAL A 22 -13.25 -19.46 7.99
CA VAL A 22 -14.25 -18.41 7.85
C VAL A 22 -14.40 -18.09 6.38
N ARG A 23 -15.63 -18.17 5.88
CA ARG A 23 -15.99 -17.67 4.57
C ARG A 23 -17.01 -16.54 4.72
N ALA A 24 -16.65 -15.36 4.25
CA ALA A 24 -17.50 -14.19 4.31
C ALA A 24 -17.76 -13.61 2.92
N ARG A 25 -19.02 -13.29 2.64
CA ARG A 25 -19.47 -12.58 1.44
C ARG A 25 -20.21 -11.33 1.88
N LEU A 26 -19.71 -10.16 1.48
CA LEU A 26 -20.28 -8.87 1.84
C LEU A 26 -20.54 -8.03 0.58
N ALA A 27 -21.68 -7.33 0.57
CA ALA A 27 -21.88 -6.15 -0.25
C ALA A 27 -22.07 -4.97 0.70
N GLY A 28 -21.14 -4.03 0.66
CA GLY A 28 -21.11 -2.84 1.48
C GLY A 28 -20.71 -3.05 2.93
N GLY A 29 -20.08 -2.05 3.52
CA GLY A 29 -19.76 -1.99 4.94
C GLY A 29 -18.34 -2.51 5.24
N ALA A 30 -18.18 -3.22 6.34
CA ALA A 30 -16.87 -3.63 6.85
C ALA A 30 -16.89 -5.03 7.49
N ILE A 31 -15.81 -5.76 7.30
CA ILE A 31 -15.52 -7.00 8.03
C ILE A 31 -14.15 -6.93 8.68
N SER A 32 -14.10 -7.28 9.96
CA SER A 32 -12.86 -7.51 10.70
C SER A 32 -12.77 -8.98 11.08
N VAL A 33 -11.68 -9.65 10.73
CA VAL A 33 -11.36 -11.01 11.20
C VAL A 33 -10.10 -10.91 12.06
N LEU A 34 -10.26 -11.18 13.35
CA LEU A 34 -9.22 -10.94 14.35
C LEU A 34 -8.88 -12.25 15.06
N ALA A 35 -7.59 -12.55 15.17
CA ALA A 35 -7.15 -13.66 16.00
C ALA A 35 -7.32 -13.34 17.50
N HIS A 36 -7.65 -14.36 18.27
CA HIS A 36 -7.63 -14.34 19.73
C HIS A 36 -7.05 -15.66 20.30
N ASP A 37 -6.74 -15.66 21.59
CA ASP A 37 -6.16 -16.81 22.30
C ASP A 37 -7.22 -17.79 22.86
N GLU A 38 -8.51 -17.54 22.62
CA GLU A 38 -9.60 -18.41 23.06
C GLU A 38 -9.87 -19.52 22.03
N PRO A 39 -10.37 -20.70 22.44
CA PRO A 39 -10.73 -21.76 21.49
C PRO A 39 -12.09 -21.52 20.81
N SER A 40 -12.91 -20.58 21.29
CA SER A 40 -14.22 -20.27 20.72
C SER A 40 -14.12 -19.47 19.43
N THR A 41 -15.26 -19.17 18.80
CA THR A 41 -15.34 -18.15 17.77
C THR A 41 -16.51 -17.25 18.09
N ARG A 42 -16.28 -15.94 18.02
CA ARG A 42 -17.27 -14.93 18.37
C ARG A 42 -17.56 -14.05 17.17
N ILE A 43 -18.82 -13.96 16.80
CA ILE A 43 -19.31 -13.11 15.72
C ILE A 43 -20.07 -11.96 16.34
N GLU A 44 -19.62 -10.73 16.09
CA GLU A 44 -20.27 -9.50 16.51
C GLU A 44 -20.76 -8.73 15.29
N VAL A 45 -22.07 -8.64 15.17
CA VAL A 45 -22.74 -7.80 14.18
C VAL A 45 -23.06 -6.48 14.88
N SER A 46 -22.45 -5.39 14.41
CA SER A 46 -22.60 -4.06 15.02
C SER A 46 -23.67 -3.23 14.33
N ALA A 47 -23.81 -3.38 13.01
CA ALA A 47 -24.80 -2.66 12.22
C ALA A 47 -25.17 -3.46 10.97
N ILE A 48 -26.45 -3.40 10.61
CA ILE A 48 -26.99 -3.94 9.35
C ILE A 48 -27.92 -2.89 8.77
N THR A 49 -27.79 -2.62 7.48
CA THR A 49 -28.76 -1.81 6.71
C THR A 49 -29.15 -2.57 5.44
N GLY A 50 -30.42 -2.46 5.06
CA GLY A 50 -30.92 -3.07 3.83
C GLY A 50 -31.51 -4.45 4.04
N ARG A 51 -30.68 -5.51 3.95
CA ARG A 51 -31.15 -6.91 4.04
C ARG A 51 -30.55 -7.61 5.25
N ASP A 52 -31.20 -8.67 5.69
CA ASP A 52 -30.73 -9.50 6.80
C ASP A 52 -29.44 -10.25 6.42
N LEU A 53 -28.54 -10.32 7.39
CA LEU A 53 -27.32 -11.11 7.33
C LEU A 53 -27.64 -12.57 7.64
N LYS A 54 -27.11 -13.49 6.82
CA LYS A 54 -27.13 -14.91 7.14
C LYS A 54 -25.79 -15.33 7.73
N ILE A 55 -25.83 -15.94 8.90
CA ILE A 55 -24.69 -16.62 9.51
C ILE A 55 -25.02 -18.10 9.62
N ALA A 56 -24.10 -18.98 9.24
CA ALA A 56 -24.29 -20.42 9.37
C ALA A 56 -22.98 -21.14 9.70
N ILE A 57 -23.10 -22.30 10.35
CA ILE A 57 -22.01 -23.25 10.55
C ILE A 57 -22.30 -24.50 9.71
N ASP A 58 -21.39 -24.80 8.79
CA ASP A 58 -21.41 -26.07 8.04
C ASP A 58 -20.15 -26.88 8.39
N GLY A 59 -20.33 -27.88 9.26
CA GLY A 59 -19.22 -28.61 9.84
C GLY A 59 -18.36 -27.70 10.73
N ASP A 60 -17.16 -27.38 10.23
CA ASP A 60 -16.14 -26.55 10.87
C ASP A 60 -15.93 -25.21 10.14
N GLN A 61 -16.82 -24.87 9.21
CA GLN A 61 -16.77 -23.64 8.43
C GLN A 61 -17.85 -22.66 8.91
N LEU A 62 -17.41 -21.45 9.27
CA LEU A 62 -18.28 -20.30 9.47
C LEU A 62 -18.60 -19.66 8.12
N LEU A 63 -19.89 -19.50 7.83
CA LEU A 63 -20.42 -18.86 6.65
C LEU A 63 -21.11 -17.55 7.05
N ILE A 64 -20.67 -16.42 6.49
CA ILE A 64 -21.27 -15.09 6.64
C ILE A 64 -21.68 -14.60 5.25
N ASP A 65 -22.94 -14.28 5.03
CA ASP A 65 -23.47 -13.93 3.70
C ASP A 65 -24.40 -12.71 3.76
N HIS A 66 -23.95 -11.59 3.17
CA HIS A 66 -24.66 -10.33 3.09
C HIS A 66 -24.50 -9.67 1.71
N PRO A 67 -25.60 -9.34 1.02
CA PRO A 67 -26.94 -9.87 1.19
C PRO A 67 -26.99 -11.31 0.72
N GLN A 68 -28.05 -12.03 1.07
CA GLN A 68 -28.44 -13.24 0.35
C GLN A 68 -28.82 -12.86 -1.10
N LEU A 69 -27.82 -12.70 -1.97
CA LEU A 69 -28.01 -12.33 -3.36
C LEU A 69 -28.15 -13.60 -4.20
N SER A 70 -29.33 -13.79 -4.78
CA SER A 70 -29.44 -14.59 -5.99
C SER A 70 -28.84 -13.80 -7.16
N TRP A 71 -28.05 -14.46 -8.02
CA TRP A 71 -27.49 -13.86 -9.26
C TRP A 71 -28.57 -13.27 -10.18
N THR A 72 -29.83 -13.68 -10.04
CA THR A 72 -30.99 -13.09 -10.76
C THR A 72 -31.41 -11.72 -10.24
N ASP A 73 -31.14 -11.37 -8.98
CA ASP A 73 -31.68 -10.15 -8.35
C ASP A 73 -30.91 -8.88 -8.73
N VAL A 74 -29.66 -9.05 -9.19
CA VAL A 74 -28.74 -7.95 -9.54
C VAL A 74 -29.11 -7.31 -10.89
N GLN A 75 -29.70 -8.07 -11.82
CA GLN A 75 -30.09 -7.54 -13.13
C GLN A 75 -31.42 -6.76 -13.14
N THR A 76 -32.25 -6.87 -12.10
CA THR A 76 -33.67 -6.46 -12.18
C THR A 76 -34.03 -5.18 -11.42
N SER A 77 -33.17 -4.63 -10.55
CA SER A 77 -33.63 -3.61 -9.59
C SER A 77 -32.88 -2.28 -9.64
N ALA A 78 -33.45 -1.31 -10.34
CA ALA A 78 -33.09 0.12 -10.24
C ALA A 78 -33.18 0.68 -8.79
N LYS A 79 -33.88 -0.02 -7.88
CA LYS A 79 -33.98 0.30 -6.45
C LYS A 79 -32.76 -0.09 -5.61
N THR A 80 -31.96 -1.07 -6.05
CA THR A 80 -30.71 -1.47 -5.35
C THR A 80 -29.67 -0.34 -5.39
N ILE A 81 -29.71 0.50 -6.43
CA ILE A 81 -28.81 1.66 -6.61
C ILE A 81 -29.06 2.75 -5.55
N TRP A 82 -30.26 2.80 -4.94
CA TRP A 82 -30.64 3.87 -4.00
C TRP A 82 -30.55 3.47 -2.52
N ASN A 83 -30.40 2.18 -2.21
CA ASN A 83 -30.25 1.69 -0.83
C ASN A 83 -29.30 0.49 -0.81
N GLN A 84 -28.00 0.77 -0.94
CA GLN A 84 -26.98 -0.26 -0.93
C GLN A 84 -26.98 -0.93 0.45
N PRO A 85 -27.20 -2.25 0.53
CA PRO A 85 -27.11 -2.97 1.79
C PRO A 85 -25.68 -2.82 2.34
N THR A 86 -25.55 -2.73 3.66
CA THR A 86 -24.25 -2.65 4.33
C THR A 86 -24.29 -3.46 5.62
N VAL A 87 -23.15 -4.03 6.01
CA VAL A 87 -23.00 -4.73 7.28
C VAL A 87 -21.67 -4.36 7.91
N VAL A 88 -21.64 -4.24 9.24
CA VAL A 88 -20.40 -4.15 10.01
C VAL A 88 -20.31 -5.36 10.91
N VAL A 89 -19.36 -6.24 10.63
CA VAL A 89 -19.17 -7.50 11.35
C VAL A 89 -17.72 -7.67 11.82
N SER A 90 -17.55 -8.07 13.07
CA SER A 90 -16.27 -8.48 13.65
C SER A 90 -16.33 -9.96 13.98
N VAL A 91 -15.32 -10.71 13.59
CA VAL A 91 -15.22 -12.15 13.79
C VAL A 91 -13.91 -12.42 14.53
N LEU A 92 -14.02 -12.83 15.79
CA LEU A 92 -12.86 -13.26 16.56
C LEU A 92 -12.71 -14.78 16.45
N VAL A 93 -11.53 -15.23 16.06
CA VAL A 93 -11.21 -16.63 15.75
C VAL A 93 -9.87 -17.05 16.34
N PRO A 94 -9.57 -18.34 16.49
CA PRO A 94 -8.21 -18.80 16.73
C PRO A 94 -7.28 -18.46 15.55
N ALA A 95 -6.00 -18.21 15.83
CA ALA A 95 -5.03 -17.73 14.81
C ALA A 95 -4.87 -18.67 13.60
N GLY A 96 -4.97 -19.99 13.78
CA GLY A 96 -4.73 -20.99 12.72
C GLY A 96 -5.90 -21.19 11.74
N VAL A 97 -6.87 -20.28 11.69
CA VAL A 97 -8.07 -20.37 10.85
C VAL A 97 -7.80 -19.88 9.43
N ASP A 98 -8.31 -20.60 8.43
CA ASP A 98 -8.29 -20.14 7.04
C ASP A 98 -9.40 -19.10 6.80
N VAL A 99 -9.09 -18.05 6.04
CA VAL A 99 -9.99 -16.90 5.81
C VAL A 99 -10.21 -16.70 4.32
N ASP A 100 -11.48 -16.76 3.88
CA ASP A 100 -11.94 -16.53 2.50
C ASP A 100 -12.97 -15.40 2.52
N ILE A 101 -12.60 -14.22 2.02
CA ILE A 101 -13.45 -13.04 2.00
C ILE A 101 -13.71 -12.59 0.57
N LEU A 102 -14.98 -12.42 0.23
CA LEU A 102 -15.43 -11.74 -0.98
C LEU A 102 -16.22 -10.50 -0.60
N GLY A 103 -15.71 -9.32 -0.97
CA GLY A 103 -16.33 -8.04 -0.66
C GLY A 103 -16.65 -7.21 -1.91
N VAL A 104 -17.82 -6.57 -1.94
CA VAL A 104 -18.12 -5.52 -2.93
C VAL A 104 -18.28 -4.22 -2.17
N SER A 105 -17.49 -3.20 -2.51
CA SER A 105 -17.47 -1.92 -1.78
C SER A 105 -17.37 -2.10 -0.26
N SER A 106 -16.48 -2.98 0.19
CA SER A 106 -16.37 -3.38 1.59
C SER A 106 -14.94 -3.18 2.11
N GLU A 107 -14.81 -2.63 3.31
CA GLU A 107 -13.54 -2.54 4.02
C GLU A 107 -13.23 -3.89 4.69
N VAL A 108 -11.99 -4.36 4.55
CA VAL A 108 -11.55 -5.66 5.08
C VAL A 108 -10.36 -5.45 5.99
N LEU A 109 -10.50 -5.90 7.24
CA LEU A 109 -9.42 -6.00 8.21
C LEU A 109 -9.18 -7.47 8.54
N VAL A 110 -7.94 -7.95 8.40
CA VAL A 110 -7.53 -9.28 8.86
C VAL A 110 -6.29 -9.14 9.74
N ALA A 111 -6.34 -9.57 11.01
CA ALA A 111 -5.25 -9.39 11.94
C ALA A 111 -4.90 -10.66 12.73
N GLY A 112 -3.61 -10.99 12.82
CA GLY A 112 -3.09 -12.07 13.67
C GLY A 112 -3.36 -13.49 13.16
N ILE A 113 -3.74 -13.65 11.89
CA ILE A 113 -4.10 -14.94 11.30
C ILE A 113 -2.87 -15.63 10.71
N ASP A 114 -2.67 -16.89 11.08
CA ASP A 114 -1.56 -17.76 10.65
C ASP A 114 -1.97 -18.78 9.58
N GLY A 115 -3.27 -18.88 9.30
CA GLY A 115 -3.84 -19.73 8.24
C GLY A 115 -3.70 -19.14 6.84
N ARG A 116 -4.28 -19.80 5.84
CA ARG A 116 -4.39 -19.25 4.48
C ARG A 116 -5.37 -18.07 4.48
N ILE A 117 -5.01 -16.98 3.81
CA ILE A 117 -5.87 -15.81 3.66
C ILE A 117 -6.08 -15.52 2.18
N ASP A 118 -7.33 -15.58 1.74
CA ASP A 118 -7.79 -15.23 0.40
C ASP A 118 -8.81 -14.09 0.51
N VAL A 119 -8.46 -12.90 0.00
CA VAL A 119 -9.36 -11.73 -0.02
C VAL A 119 -9.55 -11.26 -1.45
N ASN A 120 -10.81 -11.19 -1.88
CA ASN A 120 -11.21 -10.73 -3.20
C ASN A 120 -12.20 -9.57 -3.04
N THR A 121 -11.83 -8.37 -3.46
CA THR A 121 -12.73 -7.22 -3.41
C THR A 121 -12.97 -6.54 -4.75
N VAL A 122 -14.15 -5.93 -4.86
CA VAL A 122 -14.48 -4.98 -5.92
C VAL A 122 -14.70 -3.63 -5.25
N GLY A 123 -13.60 -2.91 -4.99
CA GLY A 123 -13.62 -1.68 -4.22
C GLY A 123 -13.58 -1.90 -2.70
N GLY A 124 -13.21 -0.86 -1.97
CA GLY A 124 -12.96 -0.90 -0.53
C GLY A 124 -11.49 -1.18 -0.19
N GLU A 125 -11.07 -0.77 0.99
CA GLU A 125 -9.69 -0.90 1.46
C GLU A 125 -9.47 -2.28 2.09
N GLN A 126 -8.25 -2.79 1.96
CA GLN A 126 -7.81 -4.05 2.56
C GLN A 126 -6.64 -3.77 3.48
N PHE A 127 -6.83 -4.00 4.78
CA PHE A 127 -5.77 -3.89 5.79
C PHE A 127 -5.49 -5.26 6.39
N LEU A 128 -4.25 -5.70 6.29
CA LEU A 128 -3.79 -6.95 6.87
C LEU A 128 -2.64 -6.70 7.82
N ASP A 129 -2.72 -7.29 9.00
CA ASP A 129 -1.77 -7.03 10.06
C ASP A 129 -1.30 -8.29 10.78
N ALA A 130 0.02 -8.40 10.97
CA ALA A 130 0.65 -9.50 11.70
C ALA A 130 0.14 -10.88 11.25
N THR A 131 0.03 -11.09 9.93
CA THR A 131 -0.44 -12.35 9.35
C THR A 131 0.73 -13.26 8.95
N GLN A 132 0.51 -14.56 8.91
CA GLN A 132 1.51 -15.53 8.50
C GLN A 132 0.94 -16.51 7.48
N GLY A 133 1.82 -17.11 6.66
CA GLY A 133 1.45 -18.20 5.75
C GLY A 133 1.32 -17.77 4.30
N GLU A 134 0.25 -18.21 3.64
CA GLU A 134 -0.04 -17.86 2.25
C GLU A 134 -1.15 -16.80 2.18
N LEU A 135 -0.81 -15.67 1.56
CA LEU A 135 -1.67 -14.52 1.43
C LEU A 135 -1.97 -14.23 -0.04
N HIS A 136 -3.24 -14.22 -0.40
CA HIS A 136 -3.74 -13.91 -1.73
C HIS A 136 -4.73 -12.74 -1.66
N LEU A 137 -4.35 -11.62 -2.29
CA LEU A 137 -5.15 -10.40 -2.30
C LEU A 137 -5.46 -10.04 -3.74
N ASN A 138 -6.75 -10.00 -4.09
CA ASN A 138 -7.22 -9.52 -5.38
C ASN A 138 -8.16 -8.34 -5.16
N SER A 139 -7.94 -7.25 -5.87
CA SER A 139 -8.84 -6.10 -5.89
C SER A 139 -9.02 -5.54 -7.30
N ILE A 140 -10.15 -4.90 -7.55
CA ILE A 140 -10.32 -4.03 -8.72
C ILE A 140 -9.97 -2.58 -8.38
N GLY A 141 -10.11 -2.18 -7.11
CA GLY A 141 -9.96 -0.80 -6.67
C GLY A 141 -9.83 -0.70 -5.15
N GLY A 142 -9.18 0.35 -4.66
CA GLY A 142 -8.94 0.57 -3.23
C GLY A 142 -7.51 0.24 -2.82
N GLU A 143 -7.09 0.77 -1.67
CA GLU A 143 -5.75 0.56 -1.15
C GLU A 143 -5.60 -0.84 -0.53
N ILE A 144 -4.43 -1.45 -0.73
CA ILE A 144 -4.05 -2.70 -0.09
C ILE A 144 -2.84 -2.41 0.81
N SER A 145 -3.02 -2.54 2.11
CA SER A 145 -1.98 -2.32 3.11
C SER A 145 -1.75 -3.61 3.91
N VAL A 146 -0.57 -4.19 3.75
CA VAL A 146 -0.12 -5.41 4.43
C VAL A 146 1.04 -5.06 5.33
N ARG A 147 0.87 -5.26 6.63
CA ARG A 147 1.86 -4.93 7.66
C ARG A 147 2.26 -6.18 8.45
N GLY A 148 3.56 -6.41 8.56
CA GLY A 148 4.11 -7.52 9.34
C GLY A 148 3.80 -8.91 8.80
N HIS A 149 3.56 -9.07 7.50
CA HIS A 149 3.25 -10.39 6.92
C HIS A 149 4.50 -11.28 6.85
N ALA A 150 4.38 -12.50 7.38
CA ALA A 150 5.41 -13.53 7.36
C ALA A 150 5.04 -14.67 6.40
N GLY A 151 5.68 -14.75 5.24
CA GLY A 151 5.41 -15.82 4.28
C GLY A 151 5.27 -15.34 2.84
N LYS A 152 4.37 -15.96 2.09
CA LYS A 152 4.18 -15.70 0.66
C LYS A 152 3.00 -14.76 0.47
N ALA A 153 3.22 -13.65 -0.24
CA ALA A 153 2.18 -12.71 -0.61
C ALA A 153 2.03 -12.64 -2.14
N VAL A 154 0.81 -12.86 -2.62
CA VAL A 154 0.40 -12.64 -4.01
C VAL A 154 -0.65 -11.54 -4.03
N VAL A 155 -0.35 -10.42 -4.67
CA VAL A 155 -1.22 -9.24 -4.68
C VAL A 155 -1.53 -8.84 -6.11
N LYS A 156 -2.82 -8.73 -6.45
CA LYS A 156 -3.27 -8.27 -7.76
C LYS A 156 -4.29 -7.16 -7.57
N THR A 157 -4.04 -6.01 -8.19
CA THR A 157 -5.00 -4.92 -8.23
C THR A 157 -5.12 -4.33 -9.63
N ALA A 158 -6.30 -3.84 -10.02
CA ALA A 158 -6.39 -3.01 -11.21
C ALA A 158 -6.02 -1.56 -10.87
N SER A 159 -6.61 -0.99 -9.82
CA SER A 159 -6.26 0.34 -9.34
C SER A 159 -6.08 0.40 -7.82
N GLY A 160 -5.14 1.23 -7.37
CA GLY A 160 -4.90 1.46 -5.96
C GLY A 160 -3.45 1.19 -5.56
N ASP A 161 -3.05 1.84 -4.47
CA ASP A 161 -1.71 1.69 -3.94
C ASP A 161 -1.60 0.38 -3.16
N VAL A 162 -0.42 -0.24 -3.25
CA VAL A 162 -0.09 -1.49 -2.56
C VAL A 162 1.11 -1.25 -1.68
N THR A 163 0.95 -1.43 -0.37
CA THR A 163 2.05 -1.42 0.57
C THR A 163 2.14 -2.80 1.22
N ALA A 164 3.30 -3.45 1.12
CA ALA A 164 3.53 -4.75 1.74
C ALA A 164 4.82 -4.72 2.54
N THR A 165 4.73 -4.89 3.85
CA THR A 165 5.85 -4.86 4.79
C THR A 165 5.89 -6.11 5.65
N GLY A 166 7.08 -6.66 5.91
CA GLY A 166 7.26 -7.75 6.86
C GLY A 166 8.42 -8.70 6.52
N PRO A 167 8.59 -9.80 7.26
CA PRO A 167 9.49 -10.91 6.92
C PRO A 167 8.91 -11.73 5.76
N ILE A 168 8.70 -11.07 4.62
CA ILE A 168 8.13 -11.66 3.41
C ILE A 168 9.16 -12.62 2.79
N VAL A 169 8.76 -13.86 2.55
CA VAL A 169 9.58 -14.89 1.92
C VAL A 169 9.48 -14.81 0.39
N SER A 170 8.31 -14.48 -0.12
CA SER A 170 8.08 -14.31 -1.56
C SER A 170 6.97 -13.28 -1.79
N PHE A 171 7.18 -12.36 -2.72
CA PHE A 171 6.18 -11.39 -3.16
C PHE A 171 5.97 -11.48 -4.68
N ASP A 172 4.72 -11.63 -5.13
CA ASP A 172 4.33 -11.52 -6.55
C ASP A 172 3.17 -10.52 -6.67
N GLY A 173 3.51 -9.32 -7.14
CA GLY A 173 2.58 -8.20 -7.32
C GLY A 173 2.22 -7.98 -8.79
N SER A 174 0.95 -7.66 -9.06
CA SER A 174 0.49 -7.16 -10.35
C SER A 174 -0.46 -5.97 -10.16
N THR A 175 -0.14 -4.82 -10.73
CA THR A 175 -1.01 -3.63 -10.72
C THR A 175 -1.21 -3.06 -12.13
N VAL A 176 -2.34 -2.42 -12.43
CA VAL A 176 -2.44 -1.62 -13.67
C VAL A 176 -2.04 -0.18 -13.37
N SER A 177 -2.61 0.43 -12.32
CA SER A 177 -2.24 1.76 -11.86
C SER A 177 -2.18 1.84 -10.34
N GLY A 178 -1.11 2.43 -9.82
CA GLY A 178 -0.94 2.67 -8.39
C GLY A 178 0.51 2.47 -7.98
N ALA A 179 0.93 3.11 -6.90
CA ALA A 179 2.25 2.88 -6.35
C ALA A 179 2.30 1.49 -5.70
N THR A 180 3.44 0.81 -5.81
CA THR A 180 3.72 -0.39 -5.02
C THR A 180 4.97 -0.17 -4.18
N ILE A 181 4.83 -0.34 -2.88
CA ILE A 181 5.92 -0.33 -1.91
C ILE A 181 6.02 -1.73 -1.33
N VAL A 182 7.18 -2.38 -1.50
CA VAL A 182 7.50 -3.65 -0.87
C VAL A 182 8.67 -3.43 0.05
N ASP A 183 8.47 -3.68 1.33
CA ASP A 183 9.48 -3.48 2.36
C ASP A 183 9.72 -4.79 3.12
N VAL A 184 10.75 -5.51 2.70
CA VAL A 184 11.15 -6.74 3.36
C VAL A 184 12.01 -6.40 4.57
N THR A 185 11.46 -6.63 5.77
CA THR A 185 12.06 -6.14 7.02
C THR A 185 13.18 -7.05 7.53
N SER A 186 13.15 -8.34 7.20
CA SER A 186 14.16 -9.32 7.62
C SER A 186 14.12 -10.56 6.74
N GLY A 187 15.16 -11.39 6.86
CA GLY A 187 15.33 -12.61 6.07
C GLY A 187 15.90 -12.36 4.67
N SER A 188 15.91 -13.42 3.87
CA SER A 188 16.31 -13.39 2.46
C SER A 188 15.13 -13.88 1.62
N PRO A 189 14.33 -12.96 1.03
CA PRO A 189 13.22 -13.38 0.18
C PRO A 189 13.77 -14.11 -1.05
N THR A 190 13.10 -15.19 -1.45
CA THR A 190 13.48 -15.95 -2.65
C THR A 190 13.10 -15.20 -3.92
N LEU A 191 12.00 -14.44 -3.87
CA LEU A 191 11.43 -13.72 -5.01
C LEU A 191 10.77 -12.42 -4.55
N VAL A 192 11.07 -11.32 -5.25
CA VAL A 192 10.28 -10.10 -5.24
C VAL A 192 9.95 -9.73 -6.68
N ALA A 193 8.73 -10.05 -7.11
CA ALA A 193 8.24 -9.75 -8.44
C ALA A 193 7.16 -8.67 -8.39
N ASN A 194 7.23 -7.69 -9.29
CA ASN A 194 6.17 -6.72 -9.52
C ASN A 194 6.00 -6.46 -11.02
N ARG A 195 4.76 -6.58 -11.50
CA ARG A 195 4.35 -6.17 -12.84
C ARG A 195 3.38 -4.99 -12.73
N SER A 196 3.68 -3.89 -13.40
CA SER A 196 2.81 -2.72 -13.44
C SER A 196 2.64 -2.15 -14.84
N VAL A 197 1.58 -1.38 -15.09
CA VAL A 197 1.49 -0.56 -16.31
C VAL A 197 1.94 0.86 -16.01
N SER A 198 1.39 1.45 -14.94
CA SER A 198 1.80 2.76 -14.42
C SER A 198 1.87 2.76 -12.90
N GLY A 199 2.72 3.62 -12.37
CA GLY A 199 2.91 3.78 -10.93
C GLY A 199 4.36 3.58 -10.52
N ALA A 200 4.74 4.14 -9.37
CA ALA A 200 6.07 3.94 -8.83
C ALA A 200 6.17 2.57 -8.15
N THR A 201 7.27 1.86 -8.36
CA THR A 201 7.60 0.63 -7.65
C THR A 201 8.83 0.88 -6.79
N THR A 202 8.68 0.79 -5.48
CA THR A 202 9.77 0.90 -4.52
C THR A 202 9.92 -0.43 -3.79
N VAL A 203 11.12 -1.00 -3.81
CA VAL A 203 11.45 -2.23 -3.10
C VAL A 203 12.59 -1.94 -2.13
N ARG A 204 12.40 -2.25 -0.85
CA ARG A 204 13.45 -2.25 0.16
C ARG A 204 13.73 -3.68 0.59
N LEU A 205 15.01 -4.07 0.52
CA LEU A 205 15.48 -5.39 0.94
C LEU A 205 16.43 -5.27 2.14
N PRO A 206 16.58 -6.31 2.97
CA PRO A 206 17.58 -6.33 4.03
C PRO A 206 19.01 -6.27 3.47
N SER A 207 19.93 -5.65 4.21
CA SER A 207 21.34 -5.48 3.81
C SER A 207 22.12 -6.77 3.57
N GLY A 208 21.65 -7.89 4.11
CA GLY A 208 22.27 -9.21 3.93
C GLY A 208 21.82 -9.96 2.67
N THR A 209 20.99 -9.35 1.83
CA THR A 209 20.48 -9.99 0.61
C THR A 209 21.42 -9.77 -0.57
N HIS A 210 21.44 -10.73 -1.49
CA HIS A 210 22.15 -10.65 -2.76
C HIS A 210 21.14 -10.59 -3.91
N PRO A 211 20.62 -9.41 -4.25
CA PRO A 211 19.59 -9.29 -5.27
C PRO A 211 20.16 -9.55 -6.68
N SER A 212 19.52 -10.46 -7.41
CA SER A 212 19.68 -10.63 -8.85
C SER A 212 18.54 -9.93 -9.56
N TYR A 213 18.84 -8.96 -10.42
CA TYR A 213 17.85 -8.10 -11.04
C TYR A 213 17.46 -8.57 -12.43
N GLN A 214 16.16 -8.62 -12.69
CA GLN A 214 15.59 -8.64 -14.03
C GLN A 214 14.57 -7.50 -14.14
N VAL A 215 14.94 -6.44 -14.86
CA VAL A 215 14.11 -5.22 -14.96
C VAL A 215 13.79 -4.92 -16.41
N SER A 216 12.51 -4.77 -16.73
CA SER A 216 12.02 -4.46 -18.08
C SER A 216 11.16 -3.22 -18.04
N THR A 217 11.59 -2.13 -18.71
CA THR A 217 10.83 -0.87 -18.72
C THR A 217 10.80 -0.20 -20.08
N VAL A 218 9.77 0.63 -20.34
CA VAL A 218 9.67 1.43 -21.57
C VAL A 218 10.07 2.88 -21.33
N GLY A 219 9.33 3.60 -20.46
CA GLY A 219 9.47 5.03 -20.21
C GLY A 219 9.76 5.39 -18.76
N SER A 220 10.53 4.56 -18.06
CA SER A 220 10.75 4.66 -16.61
C SER A 220 12.18 5.05 -16.25
N SER A 221 12.35 5.83 -15.19
CA SER A 221 13.63 5.95 -14.50
C SER A 221 13.80 4.80 -13.52
N VAL A 222 15.00 4.21 -13.50
CA VAL A 222 15.30 3.03 -12.70
C VAL A 222 16.55 3.27 -11.87
N GLN A 223 16.43 3.08 -10.56
CA GLN A 223 17.52 3.11 -9.59
C GLN A 223 17.58 1.77 -8.87
N LEU A 224 18.70 1.06 -8.96
CA LEU A 224 18.94 -0.25 -8.34
C LEU A 224 20.17 -0.17 -7.45
N ASP A 225 20.00 -0.13 -6.14
CA ASP A 225 21.08 -0.09 -5.15
C ASP A 225 22.21 0.93 -5.48
N GLY A 226 21.80 2.15 -5.83
CA GLY A 226 22.71 3.24 -6.23
C GLY A 226 23.08 3.28 -7.72
N LEU A 227 22.90 2.18 -8.47
CA LEU A 227 23.03 2.17 -9.92
C LEU A 227 21.83 2.88 -10.56
N HIS A 228 22.10 3.91 -11.36
CA HIS A 228 21.08 4.57 -12.19
C HIS A 228 21.15 3.98 -13.60
N LEU A 229 20.03 3.46 -14.10
CA LEU A 229 19.95 2.98 -15.48
C LEU A 229 19.37 4.06 -16.39
N GLU A 230 19.91 4.17 -17.60
CA GLU A 230 19.24 4.89 -18.67
C GLU A 230 17.89 4.25 -19.01
N PRO A 231 16.93 5.01 -19.55
CA PRO A 231 15.64 4.46 -19.96
C PRO A 231 15.81 3.25 -20.90
N LEU A 232 15.29 2.09 -20.50
CA LEU A 232 15.52 0.82 -21.19
C LEU A 232 14.77 0.70 -22.53
N ARG A 233 13.80 1.58 -22.81
CA ARG A 233 13.05 1.66 -24.09
C ARG A 233 12.51 0.30 -24.58
N GLY A 234 12.01 -0.52 -23.65
CA GLY A 234 11.42 -1.83 -23.93
C GLY A 234 12.42 -2.99 -23.90
N THR A 235 13.70 -2.74 -23.62
CA THR A 235 14.69 -3.79 -23.38
C THR A 235 14.63 -4.29 -21.93
N THR A 236 15.23 -5.45 -21.68
CA THR A 236 15.34 -6.03 -20.34
C THR A 236 16.77 -5.93 -19.86
N TYR A 237 16.97 -5.22 -18.75
CA TYR A 237 18.20 -5.27 -17.98
C TYR A 237 18.24 -6.55 -17.16
N ARG A 238 19.39 -7.23 -17.14
CA ARG A 238 19.69 -8.35 -16.26
C ARG A 238 21.01 -8.08 -15.57
N SER A 239 21.06 -8.26 -14.25
CA SER A 239 22.32 -8.20 -13.52
C SER A 239 23.23 -9.37 -13.92
N GLU A 240 24.52 -9.23 -13.66
CA GLU A 240 25.45 -10.35 -13.79
C GLU A 240 25.04 -11.48 -12.83
N PRO A 241 25.24 -12.75 -13.21
CA PRO A 241 25.00 -13.87 -12.31
C PRO A 241 25.85 -13.73 -11.04
N VAL A 242 25.22 -13.94 -9.89
CA VAL A 242 25.89 -13.95 -8.59
C VAL A 242 25.95 -15.40 -8.11
N GLU A 243 27.11 -15.85 -7.62
CA GLU A 243 27.23 -17.16 -6.98
C GLU A 243 26.60 -17.14 -5.57
N GLY A 244 25.89 -18.20 -5.22
CA GLY A 244 25.29 -18.37 -3.89
C GLY A 244 23.76 -18.21 -3.88
N GLU A 245 23.22 -18.01 -2.68
CA GLU A 245 21.79 -17.77 -2.49
C GLU A 245 21.46 -16.33 -2.87
N VAL A 246 20.58 -16.17 -3.85
CA VAL A 246 20.19 -14.87 -4.41
C VAL A 246 18.70 -14.59 -4.18
N THR A 247 18.39 -13.32 -4.00
CA THR A 247 17.01 -12.83 -4.05
C THR A 247 16.69 -12.46 -5.50
N ASP A 248 15.76 -13.17 -6.13
CA ASP A 248 15.33 -12.85 -7.49
C ASP A 248 14.41 -11.63 -7.48
N VAL A 249 14.86 -10.50 -8.05
CA VAL A 249 14.09 -9.25 -8.13
C VAL A 249 13.64 -9.03 -9.56
N ARG A 250 12.35 -9.19 -9.81
CA ARG A 250 11.76 -9.06 -11.15
C ARG A 250 10.79 -7.90 -11.22
N ILE A 251 11.15 -6.86 -11.97
CA ILE A 251 10.29 -5.68 -12.11
C ILE A 251 9.99 -5.45 -13.59
N SER A 252 8.71 -5.37 -13.94
CA SER A 252 8.28 -5.05 -15.29
C SER A 252 7.28 -3.91 -15.24
N THR A 253 7.56 -2.79 -15.90
CA THR A 253 6.63 -1.65 -15.94
C THR A 253 6.67 -0.90 -17.26
N VAL A 254 5.55 -0.32 -17.69
CA VAL A 254 5.57 0.54 -18.89
C VAL A 254 6.05 1.95 -18.53
N THR A 255 5.50 2.52 -17.45
CA THR A 255 5.78 3.88 -16.99
C THR A 255 5.82 3.98 -15.47
N GLY A 256 6.57 4.93 -14.96
CA GLY A 256 6.73 5.16 -13.51
C GLY A 256 8.18 5.05 -13.06
N ARG A 257 8.44 5.31 -11.78
CA ARG A 257 9.80 5.19 -11.21
C ARG A 257 9.98 3.81 -10.62
N VAL A 258 11.12 3.18 -10.87
CA VAL A 258 11.53 1.96 -10.19
C VAL A 258 12.70 2.29 -9.26
N SER A 259 12.55 1.99 -7.98
CA SER A 259 13.63 2.12 -6.99
C SER A 259 13.76 0.80 -6.24
N VAL A 260 14.96 0.21 -6.24
CA VAL A 260 15.30 -0.91 -5.37
C VAL A 260 16.46 -0.48 -4.49
N MET A 261 16.34 -0.69 -3.19
CA MET A 261 17.32 -0.23 -2.20
C MET A 261 17.60 -1.33 -1.18
N LEU A 262 18.86 -1.48 -0.80
CA LEU A 262 19.23 -2.24 0.38
C LEU A 262 19.07 -1.35 1.62
N SER A 263 18.57 -1.93 2.70
CA SER A 263 18.49 -1.28 4.00
C SER A 263 19.91 -0.99 4.50
N ALA A 264 20.14 0.10 5.23
CA ALA A 264 21.42 0.31 5.88
C ALA A 264 21.71 -0.85 6.84
N ARG A 265 22.96 -1.36 6.86
CA ARG A 265 23.39 -2.27 7.92
C ARG A 265 23.24 -1.53 9.24
N THR A 266 22.37 -1.99 10.13
CA THR A 266 22.40 -1.56 11.53
C THR A 266 23.74 -2.03 12.10
N PRO A 267 24.66 -1.13 12.49
CA PRO A 267 25.91 -1.54 13.12
C PRO A 267 25.55 -2.35 14.36
N ARG A 268 26.16 -3.53 14.53
CA ARG A 268 26.01 -4.24 15.81
C ARG A 268 26.68 -3.39 16.89
N ALA A 269 26.12 -3.35 18.10
CA ALA A 269 26.79 -2.72 19.23
C ALA A 269 28.16 -3.41 19.42
N GLY A 270 29.23 -2.74 19.00
CA GLY A 270 30.60 -3.30 18.92
C GLY A 270 31.31 -3.06 17.59
N ASP A 271 30.60 -2.76 16.49
CA ASP A 271 31.21 -2.34 15.24
C ASP A 271 31.51 -0.83 15.31
N THR A 272 32.68 -0.47 15.84
CA THR A 272 33.21 0.89 15.69
C THR A 272 33.44 1.16 14.20
N PRO A 273 32.94 2.27 13.61
CA PRO A 273 33.34 2.67 12.28
C PRO A 273 34.86 2.82 12.25
N ALA A 274 35.56 2.03 11.43
CA ALA A 274 36.93 2.35 11.08
C ALA A 274 36.91 3.71 10.35
N ASP A 275 37.86 4.59 10.68
CA ASP A 275 38.12 5.89 10.04
C ASP A 275 37.27 7.11 10.45
N PHE A 276 37.18 7.42 11.74
CA PHE A 276 36.87 8.80 12.16
C PHE A 276 37.98 9.53 12.96
N ASP A 277 38.98 8.83 13.50
CA ASP A 277 39.98 9.46 14.40
C ASP A 277 41.26 9.97 13.72
N GLU A 278 41.59 9.58 12.49
CA GLU A 278 42.93 9.91 11.93
C GLU A 278 43.08 11.36 11.39
N ARG A 279 41.98 12.14 11.31
CA ARG A 279 42.02 13.53 10.79
C ARG A 279 42.15 14.63 11.84
N ILE A 280 42.03 14.32 13.13
CA ILE A 280 42.10 15.35 14.19
C ILE A 280 43.53 15.51 14.75
N ASP A 281 44.35 14.46 14.74
CA ASP A 281 45.70 14.51 15.31
C ASP A 281 46.75 15.24 14.44
N ALA A 282 46.43 15.53 13.17
CA ALA A 282 47.32 16.30 12.29
C ALA A 282 47.25 17.83 12.50
N ARG A 283 46.41 18.35 13.40
CA ARG A 283 46.26 19.80 13.64
C ARG A 283 46.75 20.31 15.01
N ILE A 284 47.24 19.45 15.90
CA ILE A 284 47.78 19.86 17.20
C ILE A 284 49.14 19.18 17.42
N ALA A 285 50.16 19.62 16.68
CA ALA A 285 51.54 19.43 17.07
C ALA A 285 52.06 20.74 17.69
N PRO A 286 52.76 20.73 18.84
CA PRO A 286 53.30 21.95 19.44
C PRO A 286 54.47 22.48 18.60
N ALA A 287 54.44 23.78 18.32
CA ALA A 287 55.52 24.49 17.65
C ALA A 287 56.78 24.48 18.54
N THR A 288 57.88 23.93 18.04
CA THR A 288 59.22 24.26 18.52
C THR A 288 59.64 25.60 17.93
N GLU A 289 59.91 26.54 18.82
CA GLU A 289 60.56 27.82 18.57
C GLU A 289 61.94 27.61 17.94
N ASP A 290 62.25 28.36 16.88
CA ASP A 290 63.55 29.04 16.76
C ASP A 290 63.47 30.21 15.77
N ASP A 291 64.26 31.21 16.13
CA ASP A 291 64.21 32.64 15.83
C ASP A 291 64.65 33.03 14.40
N HIS A 292 64.06 34.11 13.85
CA HIS A 292 64.76 35.30 13.34
C HIS A 292 63.88 36.21 12.42
N ALA A 293 63.50 37.35 13.02
CA ALA A 293 63.36 38.71 12.48
C ALA A 293 63.15 38.98 10.97
N SER A 294 62.07 39.71 10.63
CA SER A 294 62.09 41.15 10.22
C SER A 294 60.75 41.60 9.59
N THR A 295 60.07 42.54 10.24
CA THR A 295 58.96 43.41 9.72
C THR A 295 59.61 44.61 8.96
N PRO A 296 58.92 45.58 8.28
CA PRO A 296 57.46 45.85 8.26
C PRO A 296 56.83 46.36 6.94
N ALA A 297 55.49 46.53 6.98
CA ALA A 297 54.67 47.67 6.49
C ALA A 297 53.34 47.17 5.86
N ALA A 298 52.19 47.32 6.53
CA ALA A 298 51.32 48.52 6.64
C ALA A 298 50.19 48.50 5.59
N GLY A 299 48.93 48.61 6.05
CA GLY A 299 47.77 48.72 5.16
C GLY A 299 46.41 48.43 5.81
N THR A 300 45.99 49.33 6.69
CA THR A 300 44.65 49.49 7.27
C THR A 300 43.49 49.52 6.25
N ALA A 301 42.34 48.92 6.58
CA ALA A 301 41.05 49.60 6.87
C ALA A 301 39.82 48.71 6.59
N LYS A 302 38.89 48.72 7.54
CA LYS A 302 37.47 48.33 7.49
C LYS A 302 36.67 49.62 7.80
N PRO A 303 35.33 49.56 7.92
CA PRO A 303 34.25 49.46 6.94
C PRO A 303 33.61 50.85 6.66
N ASP A 304 32.57 50.93 5.82
CA ASP A 304 31.45 51.83 6.11
C ASP A 304 30.13 51.40 5.47
N THR A 305 29.06 51.95 6.03
CA THR A 305 27.69 51.46 6.11
C THR A 305 26.73 52.46 5.45
N ALA A 306 25.52 51.99 5.13
CA ALA A 306 24.23 52.72 5.18
C ALA A 306 23.67 53.42 3.91
N GLY A 307 22.33 53.38 3.83
CA GLY A 307 21.43 54.26 3.06
C GLY A 307 20.59 53.52 2.02
N ALA A 308 19.40 52.99 2.32
CA ALA A 308 18.10 53.61 2.63
C ALA A 308 17.23 53.95 1.38
N ASP A 309 16.03 53.35 1.39
CA ASP A 309 14.69 53.82 0.96
C ASP A 309 14.48 54.52 -0.40
N ALA A 310 13.52 53.98 -1.19
CA ALA A 310 12.24 54.65 -1.51
C ALA A 310 11.49 53.97 -2.69
N GLU A 311 10.24 53.55 -2.46
CA GLU A 311 9.19 53.51 -3.50
C GLU A 311 8.71 54.94 -3.82
N PRO A 312 8.11 55.18 -5.00
CA PRO A 312 6.64 55.26 -5.04
C PRO A 312 6.00 54.72 -6.33
N GLY A 313 4.70 54.40 -6.23
CA GLY A 313 3.85 53.95 -7.33
C GLY A 313 3.29 55.07 -8.24
N GLY A 314 2.49 54.65 -9.24
CA GLY A 314 1.72 55.53 -10.12
C GLY A 314 1.03 54.79 -11.27
N ASN A 315 -0.30 54.71 -11.19
CA ASN A 315 -1.26 54.14 -12.15
C ASN A 315 -1.25 54.81 -13.53
N ILE A 316 -1.69 54.07 -14.57
CA ILE A 316 -2.55 54.60 -15.65
C ILE A 316 -3.63 53.55 -15.99
N GLU A 317 -4.89 53.93 -15.79
CA GLU A 317 -6.11 53.38 -16.40
C GLU A 317 -6.39 54.02 -17.76
N VAL A 318 -7.03 53.25 -18.66
CA VAL A 318 -8.13 53.65 -19.58
C VAL A 318 -8.69 52.34 -20.18
N ASP A 319 -9.88 51.84 -19.83
CA ASP A 319 -11.26 52.28 -20.17
C ASP A 319 -11.54 52.16 -21.70
N ALA A 320 -12.63 51.64 -22.26
CA ALA A 320 -13.88 51.02 -21.81
C ALA A 320 -14.63 50.49 -23.05
N SER A 321 -15.83 49.95 -22.79
CA SER A 321 -17.01 49.70 -23.65
C SER A 321 -17.17 48.26 -24.17
N ALA A 322 -18.09 47.44 -23.62
CA ALA A 322 -19.57 47.53 -23.58
C ALA A 322 -20.16 47.11 -24.96
N ASP A 323 -21.20 46.30 -25.12
CA ASP A 323 -22.40 45.98 -24.34
C ASP A 323 -22.88 44.55 -24.77
N ALA A 324 -23.48 43.75 -23.87
CA ALA A 324 -24.93 43.45 -23.75
C ALA A 324 -25.55 42.78 -25.00
N ASP A 325 -26.41 41.76 -24.94
CA ASP A 325 -27.47 41.51 -23.97
C ASP A 325 -28.02 40.08 -24.12
N THR A 326 -28.71 39.66 -23.05
CA THR A 326 -29.85 38.71 -22.90
C THR A 326 -30.49 38.08 -24.16
N ASP A 327 -31.05 36.87 -24.15
CA ASP A 327 -32.17 36.46 -23.29
C ASP A 327 -32.49 34.96 -23.40
N THR A 328 -33.22 34.51 -22.38
CA THR A 328 -33.84 33.23 -22.03
C THR A 328 -34.74 32.53 -23.08
N ALA A 329 -34.91 31.19 -22.95
CA ALA A 329 -36.22 30.53 -22.82
C ALA A 329 -36.14 28.99 -22.78
N SER A 330 -36.77 28.44 -21.75
CA SER A 330 -37.24 27.07 -21.56
C SER A 330 -38.41 26.69 -22.48
N ASP A 331 -38.53 25.44 -22.94
CA ASP A 331 -39.80 24.69 -22.90
C ASP A 331 -39.64 23.17 -23.18
N ALA A 332 -40.52 22.39 -22.56
CA ALA A 332 -40.65 20.94 -22.62
C ALA A 332 -41.70 20.51 -23.66
N THR A 333 -41.54 19.36 -24.34
CA THR A 333 -42.69 18.57 -24.87
C THR A 333 -42.29 17.12 -25.19
N LYS A 334 -42.98 16.15 -24.59
CA LYS A 334 -43.36 14.81 -25.13
C LYS A 334 -44.85 14.93 -25.56
N PRO A 335 -45.51 14.07 -26.39
CA PRO A 335 -45.32 12.62 -26.55
C PRO A 335 -45.62 12.00 -27.95
N GLY A 336 -45.47 10.67 -28.08
CA GLY A 336 -46.36 9.80 -28.88
C GLY A 336 -45.88 9.34 -30.28
N GLY A 337 -45.93 8.02 -30.52
CA GLY A 337 -45.81 7.44 -31.86
C GLY A 337 -45.64 5.92 -31.86
N THR A 338 -46.76 5.19 -31.94
CA THR A 338 -46.84 3.76 -32.26
C THR A 338 -46.71 3.53 -33.76
N ALA A 339 -45.97 2.50 -34.16
CA ALA A 339 -46.32 1.54 -35.21
C ALA A 339 -45.50 0.26 -34.97
#